data_AF-A0A2S9GYE5-F1
#
_entry.id   AF-A0A2S9GYE5-F1
#
_cell.length_a   1.000
_cell.length_b   1.000
_cell.length_c   1.000
_cell.angle_alpha   90.00
_cell.angle_beta   90.00
_cell.angle_gamma   90.00
#
_symmetry.space_group_name_H-M   'P 1'
#
loop_
_entity.id
_entity.type
_entity.pdbx_description
1 polymer ?
#
loop_
_entity_poly.entity_id
_entity_poly.type
_entity_poly.pdbx_seq_one_letter_code
_entity_poly.pdbx_strand_id
1 'polypeptide(L)'
;MITKETTPVQWAMFMYELEDAKEHLSNLISDINNDPEYDESALRVDLGHIYSHLNRAWYQHKTELDTANQVEFEKASQFPCDLKPT
;
A
#
# COMPACT_ATOMS: atom_id res chain seq x y z
N MET A 1 -0.40 -15.29 10.82
CA MET A 1 0.50 -14.13 10.77
C MET A 1 1.60 -14.47 9.80
N ILE A 2 1.83 -13.65 8.78
CA ILE A 2 2.90 -13.88 7.81
C ILE A 2 4.24 -13.82 8.53
N THR A 3 5.11 -14.81 8.30
CA THR A 3 6.49 -14.79 8.78
C THR A 3 7.45 -15.12 7.64
N LYS A 4 8.70 -14.70 7.80
CA LYS A 4 9.76 -14.99 6.83
C LYS A 4 10.07 -16.49 6.76
N GLU A 5 9.88 -17.21 7.87
CA GLU A 5 10.27 -18.60 8.03
C GLU A 5 9.20 -19.56 7.50
N THR A 6 7.91 -19.27 7.74
CA THR A 6 6.80 -20.18 7.39
C THR A 6 6.13 -19.84 6.08
N THR A 7 6.19 -18.58 5.65
CA THR A 7 5.49 -18.06 4.46
C THR A 7 6.39 -17.08 3.70
N PRO A 8 7.57 -17.51 3.22
CA PRO A 8 8.60 -16.60 2.69
C PRO A 8 8.17 -15.79 1.47
N VAL A 9 7.33 -16.37 0.59
CA VAL A 9 6.84 -15.68 -0.61
C VAL A 9 5.86 -14.57 -0.25
N GLN A 10 4.83 -14.86 0.55
CA GLN A 10 3.92 -13.84 1.08
C GLN A 10 4.66 -12.81 1.92
N TRP A 11 5.67 -13.20 2.68
CA TRP A 11 6.49 -12.27 3.44
C TRP A 11 7.20 -11.28 2.52
N ALA A 12 7.82 -11.77 1.44
CA ALA A 12 8.48 -10.91 0.48
C ALA A 12 7.49 -9.93 -0.17
N MET A 13 6.31 -10.40 -0.58
CA MET A 13 5.29 -9.55 -1.19
C MET A 13 4.69 -8.54 -0.20
N PHE A 14 4.43 -8.96 1.04
CA PHE A 14 4.00 -8.08 2.11
C PHE A 14 5.02 -6.97 2.38
N MET A 15 6.30 -7.32 2.49
CA MET A 15 7.37 -6.35 2.70
C MET A 15 7.55 -5.42 1.50
N TYR A 16 7.42 -5.94 0.28
CA TYR A 16 7.46 -5.15 -0.96
C TYR A 16 6.41 -4.05 -0.95
N GLU A 17 5.15 -4.37 -0.64
CA GLU A 17 4.08 -3.36 -0.55
C GLU A 17 4.35 -2.30 0.53
N LEU A 18 4.94 -2.69 1.67
CA LEU A 18 5.31 -1.74 2.72
C LEU A 18 6.49 -0.85 2.34
N GLU A 19 7.47 -1.38 1.61
CA GLU A 19 8.63 -0.62 1.13
C GLU A 19 8.22 0.39 0.06
N ASP A 20 7.37 0.00 -0.90
CA ASP A 20 6.79 0.93 -1.89
C ASP A 20 5.94 2.01 -1.21
N ALA A 21 5.09 1.65 -0.23
CA ALA A 21 4.31 2.63 0.53
C ALA A 21 5.22 3.65 1.25
N LYS A 22 6.34 3.20 1.81
CA LYS A 22 7.33 4.07 2.46
C LYS A 22 8.00 5.00 1.45
N GLU A 23 8.38 4.50 0.26
CA GLU A 23 8.96 5.32 -0.79
C GLU A 23 7.98 6.41 -1.24
N HIS A 24 6.74 6.03 -1.57
CA HIS A 24 5.70 6.98 -1.96
C HIS A 24 5.41 8.03 -0.88
N LEU A 25 5.37 7.63 0.39
CA LEU A 25 5.20 8.57 1.50
C LEU A 25 6.39 9.53 1.62
N SER A 26 7.61 9.05 1.40
CA SER A 26 8.81 9.89 1.42
C SER A 26 8.79 10.91 0.28
N ASN A 27 8.35 10.50 -0.91
CA ASN A 27 8.21 11.37 -2.08
C ASN A 27 7.12 12.43 -1.85
N LEU A 28 5.93 12.04 -1.37
CA LEU A 28 4.87 12.99 -1.00
C LEU A 28 5.37 14.05 -0.01
N ILE A 29 6.12 13.66 1.02
CA ILE A 29 6.66 14.62 2.00
C ILE A 29 7.67 15.55 1.33
N SER A 30 8.52 15.02 0.45
CA SER A 30 9.47 15.83 -0.31
C SER A 30 8.75 16.84 -1.21
N ASP A 31 7.73 16.41 -1.94
CA ASP A 31 7.01 17.23 -2.90
C ASP A 31 6.26 18.36 -2.17
N ILE A 32 5.55 18.06 -1.08
CA ILE A 32 4.90 19.08 -0.24
C ILE A 32 5.89 20.15 0.27
N ASN A 33 7.12 19.76 0.59
CA ASN A 33 8.12 20.69 1.14
C ASN A 33 8.82 21.53 0.07
N ASN A 34 8.95 21.02 -1.16
CA ASN A 34 9.84 21.58 -2.17
C ASN A 34 9.13 22.09 -3.42
N ASP A 35 7.89 21.68 -3.67
CA ASP A 35 7.10 22.10 -4.82
C ASP A 35 6.03 23.12 -4.40
N PRO A 36 6.19 24.41 -4.74
CA PRO A 36 5.21 25.44 -4.43
C PRO A 36 3.91 25.30 -5.24
N GLU A 37 3.88 24.48 -6.29
CA GLU A 37 2.69 24.19 -7.09
C GLU A 37 1.95 22.94 -6.59
N TYR A 38 2.48 22.24 -5.58
CA TYR A 38 1.82 21.06 -5.00
C TYR A 38 0.45 21.42 -4.43
N ASP A 39 -0.57 20.70 -4.87
CA ASP A 39 -1.97 21.02 -4.58
C ASP A 39 -2.77 19.83 -4.01
N GLU A 40 -4.05 20.08 -3.73
CA GLU A 40 -4.95 19.05 -3.20
C GLU A 40 -5.17 17.90 -4.19
N SER A 41 -5.13 18.17 -5.50
CA SER A 41 -5.31 17.13 -6.51
C SER A 41 -4.14 16.16 -6.48
N ALA A 42 -2.91 16.66 -6.41
CA ALA A 42 -1.70 15.86 -6.24
C ALA A 42 -1.76 15.05 -4.94
N LEU A 43 -2.11 15.70 -3.83
CA LEU A 43 -2.25 15.05 -2.52
C LEU A 43 -3.21 13.86 -2.55
N ARG A 44 -4.37 14.01 -3.20
CA ARG A 44 -5.37 12.94 -3.31
C ARG A 44 -4.85 11.74 -4.10
N VAL A 45 -4.09 11.98 -5.16
CA VAL A 45 -3.49 10.92 -5.99
C VAL A 45 -2.42 10.17 -5.20
N ASP A 46 -1.48 10.90 -4.59
CA ASP A 46 -0.37 10.31 -3.84
C ASP A 46 -0.85 9.52 -2.63
N LEU A 47 -1.79 10.07 -1.86
CA LEU A 47 -2.43 9.34 -0.76
C LEU A 47 -3.18 8.11 -1.29
N GLY A 48 -3.89 8.22 -2.41
CA GLY A 48 -4.57 7.09 -3.06
C GLY A 48 -3.59 5.94 -3.36
N HIS A 49 -2.43 6.25 -3.93
CA HIS A 49 -1.38 5.26 -4.18
C HIS A 49 -0.88 4.62 -2.87
N ILE A 50 -0.52 5.44 -1.87
CA ILE A 50 -0.04 4.95 -0.57
C ILE A 50 -1.08 4.02 0.07
N TYR A 51 -2.36 4.42 0.11
CA TYR A 51 -3.42 3.59 0.66
C TYR A 51 -3.60 2.26 -0.11
N SER A 52 -3.42 2.26 -1.43
CA SER A 52 -3.50 1.03 -2.21
C SER A 52 -2.43 0.01 -1.80
N HIS A 53 -1.18 0.44 -1.60
CA HIS A 53 -0.09 -0.41 -1.12
C HIS A 53 -0.35 -0.94 0.28
N LEU A 54 -0.76 -0.06 1.21
CA LEU A 54 -1.08 -0.45 2.58
C LEU A 54 -2.23 -1.45 2.65
N ASN A 55 -3.26 -1.29 1.81
CA ASN A 55 -4.37 -2.22 1.78
C ASN A 55 -3.97 -3.56 1.15
N ARG A 56 -3.13 -3.58 0.10
CA ARG A 56 -2.59 -4.85 -0.44
C ARG A 56 -1.75 -5.59 0.62
N ALA A 57 -0.91 -4.88 1.37
CA ALA A 57 -0.17 -5.46 2.49
C ALA A 57 -1.12 -6.05 3.57
N TRP A 58 -2.20 -5.34 3.89
CA TRP A 58 -3.23 -5.84 4.82
C TRP A 58 -3.96 -7.08 4.30
N TYR A 59 -4.28 -7.13 3.01
CA TYR A 59 -4.91 -8.30 2.37
C TYR A 59 -3.99 -9.52 2.42
N GLN A 60 -2.70 -9.35 2.08
CA GLN A 60 -1.69 -10.42 2.17
C GLN A 60 -1.59 -11.00 3.59
N HIS A 61 -1.80 -10.17 4.63
CA HIS A 61 -1.80 -10.64 6.01
C HIS A 61 -2.94 -11.59 6.34
N LYS A 62 -4.09 -11.41 5.68
CA LYS A 62 -5.31 -12.19 5.91
C LYS A 62 -5.39 -13.44 5.04
N THR A 63 -4.89 -13.37 3.80
CA THR A 63 -4.97 -14.44 2.81
C THR A 63 -3.81 -14.33 1.82
N GLU A 64 -3.48 -15.43 1.15
CA GLU A 64 -2.62 -15.33 -0.04
C GLU A 64 -3.37 -14.49 -1.09
N LEU A 65 -2.73 -13.41 -1.57
CA LEU A 65 -3.26 -12.58 -2.65
C LEU A 65 -2.75 -13.14 -3.97
N ASP A 66 -3.65 -13.56 -4.86
CA ASP A 66 -3.26 -13.90 -6.23
C ASP A 66 -3.07 -12.61 -7.05
N THR A 67 -1.82 -12.17 -7.18
CA THR A 67 -1.48 -10.96 -7.96
C THR A 67 -1.69 -11.12 -9.46
N ALA A 68 -1.82 -12.35 -9.98
CA ALA A 68 -2.17 -12.57 -11.38
C ALA A 68 -3.68 -12.41 -11.63
N ASN A 69 -4.49 -12.48 -10.57
CA ASN A 69 -5.92 -12.21 -10.62
C ASN A 69 -6.20 -10.71 -10.49
N GLN A 70 -6.38 -10.05 -11.63
CA GLN A 70 -6.61 -8.61 -11.69
C GLN A 70 -7.80 -8.14 -10.82
N VAL A 71 -8.88 -8.91 -10.75
CA VAL A 71 -10.07 -8.55 -9.96
C VAL A 71 -9.75 -8.54 -8.47
N GLU A 72 -8.97 -9.52 -8.03
CA GLU A 72 -8.55 -9.65 -6.63
C GLU A 72 -7.55 -8.55 -6.27
N PHE A 73 -6.58 -8.30 -7.15
CA PHE A 73 -5.59 -7.23 -7.00
C PHE A 73 -6.25 -5.85 -6.92
N GLU A 74 -7.21 -5.55 -7.79
CA GLU A 74 -7.97 -4.30 -7.77
C GLU A 74 -8.74 -4.14 -6.46
N LYS A 75 -9.41 -5.20 -5.99
CA LYS A 75 -10.12 -5.19 -4.71
C LYS A 75 -9.16 -4.93 -3.54
N ALA A 76 -7.99 -5.56 -3.55
CA ALA A 76 -6.96 -5.36 -2.53
C ALA A 76 -6.30 -3.96 -2.61
N SER A 77 -6.47 -3.25 -3.73
CA SER A 77 -5.93 -1.89 -3.94
C SER A 77 -6.91 -0.77 -3.57
N GLN A 78 -8.16 -1.10 -3.24
CA GLN A 78 -9.15 -0.10 -2.82
C GLN A 78 -8.84 0.47 -1.44
N PHE A 79 -9.52 1.57 -1.08
CA PHE A 79 -9.43 2.10 0.28
C PHE A 79 -9.90 1.06 1.31
N PRO A 80 -9.19 0.91 2.44
CA PRO A 80 -9.58 -0.02 3.48
C PRO A 80 -10.92 0.42 4.09
N CYS A 81 -11.87 -0.52 4.19
CA CYS A 81 -13.18 -0.29 4.81
C CYS A 81 -13.38 -1.05 6.13
N ASP A 82 -12.36 -1.83 6.54
CA ASP A 82 -12.38 -2.74 7.67
C ASP A 82 -11.34 -2.40 8.76
N LEU A 83 -10.50 -1.39 8.54
CA LEU A 83 -9.56 -0.86 9.52
C LEU A 83 -10.21 0.27 10.32
N LYS A 84 -10.09 0.20 11.65
CA LYS A 84 -10.53 1.25 12.58
C LYS A 84 -9.37 1.62 13.49
N PRO A 85 -9.13 2.92 13.75
CA PRO A 85 -8.22 3.33 14.81
C PRO A 85 -8.73 2.77 16.14
N THR A 86 -7.87 2.07 16.88
CA THR A 86 -8.16 1.56 18.23
C THR A 86 -7.59 2.49 19.28
#